data_AF-A0A520HWZ2-F1
#
_entry.id   AF-A0A520HWZ2-F1
#
_cell.length_a   1.000
_cell.length_b   1.000
_cell.length_c   1.000
_cell.angle_alpha   90.00
_cell.angle_beta   90.00
_cell.angle_gamma   90.00
#
_symmetry.space_group_name_H-M   'P 1'
#
loop_
_entity.id
_entity.type
_entity.pdbx_description
1 polymer ?
#
loop_
_entity_poly.entity_id
_entity_poly.type
_entity_poly.pdbx_seq_one_letter_code
_entity_poly.pdbx_strand_id
1 'polypeptide(L)'
;MFALISLSFHRFNCSVACNERVFILLDEILRGTNSLDRHAGSEALIKQLIKKEAAAIIATHDVALASLEHTYPDNIQNYHFDVQVSQEELYFDYSLKPGVCTSMNASILMKKIGIEM
;
A
#
# COMPACT_ATOMS: atom_id res chain seq x y z
N MET A 1 6.90 0.21 -7.33
CA MET A 1 7.16 -0.28 -5.97
C MET A 1 5.81 -0.32 -5.29
N PHE A 2 5.25 -1.51 -5.06
CA PHE A 2 3.89 -1.68 -4.53
C PHE A 2 3.97 -1.73 -3.01
N ALA A 3 3.44 -0.71 -2.34
CA ALA A 3 3.09 -0.76 -0.94
C ALA A 3 1.67 -1.32 -0.83
N LEU A 4 1.50 -2.36 -0.03
CA LEU A 4 0.21 -2.97 0.24
C LEU A 4 -0.13 -2.67 1.69
N ILE A 5 -1.08 -1.78 1.89
CA ILE A 5 -1.59 -1.38 3.20
C ILE A 5 -2.73 -2.35 3.53
N SER A 6 -2.50 -3.22 4.51
CA SER A 6 -3.54 -4.09 5.05
C SER A 6 -4.21 -3.39 6.23
N LEU A 7 -5.51 -3.19 6.16
CA LEU A 7 -6.34 -2.72 7.27
C LEU A 7 -7.02 -3.94 7.90
N SER A 8 -6.46 -4.40 9.01
CA SER A 8 -6.93 -5.59 9.73
C SER A 8 -7.67 -5.16 10.99
N PHE A 9 -8.98 -5.38 11.03
CA PHE A 9 -9.77 -5.17 12.26
C PHE A 9 -10.06 -6.51 12.92
N HIS A 10 -9.80 -6.60 14.23
CA HIS A 10 -10.10 -7.78 15.05
C HIS A 10 -11.62 -8.05 15.20
N ARG A 11 -12.47 -7.14 14.72
CA ARG A 11 -13.93 -7.25 14.73
C ARG A 11 -14.48 -6.92 13.34
N PHE A 12 -15.05 -7.92 12.67
CA PHE A 12 -15.82 -7.75 11.43
C PHE A 12 -17.20 -7.15 11.74
N ASN A 13 -17.25 -5.85 12.03
CA ASN A 13 -18.49 -5.11 12.24
C ASN A 13 -18.59 -3.91 11.29
N CYS A 14 -18.28 -4.12 10.00
CA CYS A 14 -18.44 -3.07 9.03
C CYS A 14 -19.89 -2.99 8.54
N SER A 15 -20.60 -1.91 8.86
CA SER A 15 -21.91 -1.58 8.26
C SER A 15 -21.71 -0.53 7.18
N VAL A 16 -21.27 -0.95 5.99
CA VAL A 16 -21.40 -0.12 4.78
C VAL A 16 -22.87 -0.18 4.36
N ALA A 17 -23.69 0.72 4.92
CA ALA A 17 -25.12 0.92 4.68
C ALA A 17 -26.09 -0.25 5.01
N CYS A 18 -25.67 -1.52 4.97
CA CYS A 18 -26.58 -2.68 4.93
C CYS A 18 -26.39 -3.73 6.05
N ASN A 19 -25.54 -3.48 7.05
CA ASN A 19 -25.20 -4.45 8.12
C ASN A 19 -24.58 -5.77 7.61
N GLU A 20 -23.98 -5.74 6.42
CA GLU A 20 -23.30 -6.87 5.80
C GLU A 20 -21.79 -6.75 6.00
N ARG A 21 -21.13 -7.88 6.30
CA ARG A 21 -19.67 -7.93 6.42
C ARG A 21 -19.04 -7.76 5.03
N VAL A 22 -18.52 -6.57 4.75
CA VAL A 22 -17.82 -6.26 3.49
C VAL A 22 -16.31 -6.35 3.70
N PHE A 23 -15.60 -6.92 2.72
CA PHE A 23 -14.16 -6.88 2.60
C PHE A 23 -13.77 -6.06 1.37
N ILE A 24 -12.97 -5.03 1.55
CA ILE A 24 -12.71 -4.02 0.53
C ILE A 24 -11.32 -4.22 -0.07
N LEU A 25 -11.25 -4.35 -1.39
CA LEU A 25 -9.99 -4.41 -2.15
C LEU A 25 -9.90 -3.16 -3.01
N LEU A 26 -8.89 -2.33 -2.78
CA LEU A 26 -8.65 -1.11 -3.55
C LEU A 26 -7.27 -1.19 -4.20
N ASP A 27 -7.20 -0.87 -5.48
CA ASP A 27 -5.96 -0.77 -6.23
C ASP A 27 -5.83 0.65 -6.76
N GLU A 28 -4.78 1.36 -6.33
CA GLU A 28 -4.43 2.71 -6.79
C GLU A 28 -5.59 3.72 -6.78
N ILE A 29 -6.01 4.10 -5.58
CA ILE A 29 -7.07 5.08 -5.33
C ILE A 29 -6.75 6.40 -6.04
N LEU A 30 -7.76 6.99 -6.70
CA LEU A 30 -7.69 8.31 -7.37
C LEU A 30 -6.59 8.40 -8.45
N ARG A 31 -6.43 7.35 -9.27
CA ARG A 31 -5.54 7.38 -10.43
C ARG A 31 -5.91 8.52 -11.39
N GLY A 32 -4.93 9.34 -11.79
CA GLY A 32 -5.09 10.41 -12.79
C GLY A 32 -5.27 11.82 -12.22
N THR A 33 -5.23 12.01 -10.89
CA THR A 33 -5.19 13.33 -10.24
C THR A 33 -3.75 13.77 -9.94
N ASN A 34 -3.59 15.00 -9.48
CA ASN A 34 -2.31 15.47 -8.93
C ASN A 34 -1.88 14.56 -7.74
N SER A 35 -0.57 14.37 -7.57
CA SER A 35 0.01 13.57 -6.49
C SER A 35 -0.44 14.03 -5.10
N LEU A 36 -0.57 15.34 -4.88
CA LEU A 36 -1.04 15.90 -3.60
C LEU A 36 -2.52 15.57 -3.33
N ASP A 37 -3.38 15.76 -4.32
CA ASP A 37 -4.82 15.47 -4.19
C ASP A 37 -5.06 13.98 -3.98
N ARG A 38 -4.29 13.14 -4.69
CA ARG A 38 -4.34 11.70 -4.54
C ARG A 38 -3.94 11.26 -3.14
N HIS A 39 -2.87 11.83 -2.60
CA HIS A 39 -2.40 11.54 -1.24
C HIS A 39 -3.48 11.91 -0.21
N ALA A 40 -3.94 13.16 -0.23
CA ALA A 40 -4.93 13.66 0.72
C ALA A 40 -6.26 12.90 0.63
N GLY A 41 -6.72 12.59 -0.59
CA GLY A 41 -7.94 11.82 -0.81
C GLY A 41 -7.82 10.37 -0.33
N SER A 42 -6.69 9.71 -0.59
CA SER A 42 -6.43 8.34 -0.13
C SER A 42 -6.31 8.27 1.39
N GLU A 43 -5.62 9.23 2.01
CA GLU A 43 -5.52 9.33 3.46
C GLU A 43 -6.90 9.54 4.12
N ALA A 44 -7.71 10.44 3.57
CA ALA A 44 -9.07 10.68 4.05
C ALA A 44 -9.95 9.42 3.96
N LEU A 45 -9.84 8.67 2.86
CA LEU A 45 -10.55 7.40 2.68
C LEU A 45 -10.11 6.36 3.72
N ILE A 46 -8.80 6.18 3.94
CA ILE A 46 -8.26 5.25 4.94
C ILE A 46 -8.80 5.61 6.34
N LYS A 47 -8.75 6.88 6.73
CA LYS A 47 -9.30 7.35 8.02
C LYS A 47 -10.80 7.04 8.15
N GLN A 48 -11.55 7.17 7.06
CA GLN A 48 -12.97 6.82 7.05
C GLN A 48 -13.20 5.31 7.22
N LEU A 49 -12.40 4.47 6.54
CA LEU A 49 -12.46 3.01 6.68
C LEU A 49 -12.15 2.58 8.12
N ILE A 50 -11.16 3.22 8.77
CA ILE A 50 -10.84 2.97 10.17
C ILE A 50 -12.01 3.31 11.08
N LYS A 51 -12.61 4.49 10.91
CA LYS A 51 -13.78 4.93 11.68
C LYS A 51 -14.99 4.00 11.50
N LYS A 52 -15.06 3.29 10.37
CA LYS A 52 -16.13 2.35 10.03
C LYS A 52 -15.80 0.89 10.39
N GLU A 53 -14.66 0.65 11.04
CA GLU A 53 -14.17 -0.70 11.38
C GLU A 53 -14.19 -1.63 10.15
N ALA A 54 -13.80 -1.08 8.99
CA ALA A 54 -13.86 -1.78 7.71
C ALA A 54 -12.60 -2.60 7.44
N ALA A 55 -12.75 -3.89 7.14
CA ALA A 55 -11.64 -4.72 6.70
C ALA A 55 -11.30 -4.41 5.23
N ALA A 56 -10.04 -4.02 4.97
CA ALA A 56 -9.62 -3.61 3.64
C ALA A 56 -8.17 -3.99 3.32
N ILE A 57 -7.88 -4.19 2.03
CA ILE A 57 -6.52 -4.19 1.47
C ILE A 57 -6.45 -3.07 0.44
N ILE A 58 -5.40 -2.26 0.53
CA ILE A 58 -5.16 -1.14 -0.36
C ILE A 58 -3.77 -1.29 -0.98
N ALA A 59 -3.71 -1.41 -2.29
CA ALA A 59 -2.46 -1.34 -3.05
C ALA A 59 -2.19 0.12 -3.48
N THR A 60 -0.98 0.60 -3.20
CA THR A 60 -0.55 1.96 -3.54
C THR A 60 0.96 2.03 -3.78
N HIS A 61 1.42 2.96 -4.61
CA HIS A 61 2.84 3.33 -4.71
C HIS A 61 3.20 4.55 -3.85
N ASP A 62 2.25 5.11 -3.11
CA ASP A 62 2.47 6.26 -2.26
C ASP A 62 3.06 5.84 -0.90
N VAL A 63 4.38 5.96 -0.78
CA VAL A 63 5.14 5.65 0.44
C VAL A 63 4.70 6.51 1.62
N ALA A 64 4.17 7.72 1.39
CA ALA A 64 3.74 8.58 2.48
C ALA A 64 2.49 8.00 3.18
N LEU A 65 1.61 7.29 2.46
CA LEU A 65 0.47 6.60 3.08
C LEU A 65 0.90 5.47 4.01
N ALA A 66 2.04 4.83 3.75
CA ALA A 66 2.57 3.80 4.63
C ALA A 66 2.91 4.33 6.03
N SER A 67 3.25 5.62 6.16
CA SER A 67 3.51 6.24 7.47
C SER A 67 2.29 6.26 8.40
N LEU A 68 1.07 6.05 7.87
CA LEU A 68 -0.15 5.98 8.66
C LEU A 68 -0.15 4.79 9.64
N GLU A 69 0.60 3.72 9.37
CA GLU A 69 0.82 2.62 10.32
C GLU A 69 1.34 3.12 11.67
N HIS A 70 2.23 4.12 11.69
CA HIS A 70 2.73 4.68 12.95
C HIS A 70 1.66 5.44 13.74
N THR A 71 0.67 6.01 13.04
CA THR A 71 -0.43 6.75 13.67
C THR A 71 -1.55 5.82 14.12
N TYR A 72 -1.78 4.72 13.40
CA TYR A 72 -2.83 3.73 13.65
C TYR A 72 -2.28 2.29 13.69
N PRO A 73 -1.35 1.96 14.60
CA PRO A 73 -0.66 0.67 14.62
C PRO A 73 -1.58 -0.53 14.89
N ASP A 74 -2.73 -0.29 15.55
CA ASP A 74 -3.72 -1.32 15.84
C ASP A 74 -4.69 -1.58 14.66
N ASN A 75 -4.67 -0.73 13.63
CA ASN A 75 -5.62 -0.78 12.51
C ASN A 75 -4.96 -1.02 11.16
N ILE A 76 -3.73 -0.52 10.99
CA ILE A 76 -2.97 -0.57 9.75
C ILE A 76 -1.76 -1.46 9.95
N GLN A 77 -1.50 -2.31 8.96
CA GLN A 77 -0.28 -3.08 8.83
C GLN A 77 0.27 -2.90 7.41
N ASN A 78 1.54 -2.50 7.31
CA ASN A 78 2.16 -2.39 6.00
C ASN A 78 2.75 -3.72 5.54
N TYR A 79 2.62 -3.97 4.25
CA TYR A 79 3.25 -5.07 3.56
C TYR A 79 3.81 -4.59 2.21
N HIS A 80 4.73 -5.37 1.66
CA HIS A 80 5.26 -5.11 0.33
C HIS A 80 5.68 -6.40 -0.36
N PHE A 81 5.87 -6.28 -1.68
CA PHE A 81 6.64 -7.23 -2.47
C PHE A 81 8.05 -6.69 -2.64
N ASP A 82 9.03 -7.56 -2.48
CA ASP A 82 10.43 -7.21 -2.65
C ASP A 82 10.91 -7.68 -4.03
N VAL A 83 11.96 -7.04 -4.52
CA VAL A 83 12.58 -7.36 -5.80
C VAL A 83 14.04 -7.63 -5.55
N GLN A 84 14.54 -8.79 -5.93
CA GLN A 84 15.94 -9.11 -5.78
C GLN A 84 16.65 -8.91 -7.12
N VAL A 85 17.89 -8.41 -7.06
CA VAL A 85 18.76 -8.33 -8.22
C VAL A 85 19.82 -9.41 -8.06
N SER A 86 19.84 -10.38 -8.96
CA SER A 86 20.87 -11.42 -9.01
C SER A 86 21.37 -11.54 -10.43
N GLN A 87 22.69 -11.59 -10.61
CA GLN A 87 23.33 -11.78 -11.91
C GLN A 87 22.68 -10.95 -13.01
N GLU A 88 22.46 -9.67 -12.71
CA GLU A 88 21.93 -8.73 -13.69
C GLU A 88 20.45 -8.92 -14.11
N GLU A 89 19.74 -9.85 -13.51
CA GLU A 89 18.31 -10.10 -13.70
C GLU A 89 17.47 -9.68 -12.48
N LEU A 90 16.22 -9.29 -12.75
CA LEU A 90 15.23 -8.99 -11.71
C LEU A 90 14.51 -10.28 -11.32
N TYR A 91 14.58 -10.63 -10.05
CA TYR A 91 13.85 -11.74 -9.47
C TYR A 91 12.76 -11.23 -8.53
N PHE A 92 11.54 -11.69 -8.78
CA PHE A 92 10.38 -11.41 -7.92
C PHE A 92 10.02 -12.71 -7.21
N ASP A 93 10.11 -12.72 -5.88
CA ASP A 93 9.75 -13.89 -5.06
C ASP A 93 8.24 -14.02 -4.84
N TYR A 94 7.46 -13.02 -5.31
CA TYR A 94 6.01 -12.89 -5.17
C TYR A 94 5.52 -13.11 -3.72
N SER A 95 6.38 -12.85 -2.74
CA SER A 95 6.11 -13.09 -1.33
C SER A 95 5.76 -11.79 -0.62
N LEU A 96 4.66 -11.82 0.13
CA LEU A 96 4.23 -10.67 0.92
C LEU A 96 5.10 -10.56 2.18
N LYS A 97 5.83 -9.46 2.32
CA LYS A 97 6.74 -9.20 3.44
C LYS A 97 6.21 -8.05 4.30
N PRO A 98 6.30 -8.12 5.63
CA PRO A 98 5.84 -7.04 6.51
C PRO A 98 6.70 -5.79 6.35
N GLY A 99 6.10 -4.63 6.63
CA GLY A 99 6.73 -3.32 6.55
C GLY A 99 6.72 -2.72 5.15
N VAL A 100 7.42 -1.60 5.01
CA VAL A 100 7.56 -0.84 3.76
C VAL A 100 8.80 -1.29 3.01
N CYS A 101 8.69 -1.41 1.69
CA CYS A 101 9.83 -1.71 0.84
C CYS A 101 10.86 -0.56 0.94
N THR A 102 12.12 -0.89 1.25
CA THR A 102 13.23 0.09 1.39
C THR A 102 14.23 -0.01 0.24
N SER A 103 14.09 -1.01 -0.62
CA SER A 103 15.06 -1.33 -1.65
C SER A 103 14.89 -0.42 -2.88
N MET A 104 15.86 0.48 -3.11
CA MET A 104 15.91 1.36 -4.30
C MET A 104 16.38 0.62 -5.56
N ASN A 105 15.80 -0.56 -5.84
CA ASN A 105 16.27 -1.43 -6.92
C ASN A 105 15.93 -0.90 -8.33
N ALA A 106 15.01 0.08 -8.43
CA ALA A 106 14.71 0.77 -9.68
C ALA A 106 15.92 1.56 -10.21
N SER A 107 16.77 2.13 -9.35
CA SER A 107 17.97 2.84 -9.79
C SER A 107 19.00 1.91 -10.43
N ILE A 108 19.08 0.66 -9.97
CA ILE A 108 19.93 -0.38 -10.57
C ILE A 108 19.41 -0.73 -11.98
N LEU A 109 18.09 -0.86 -12.12
CA LEU A 109 17.45 -1.07 -13.42
C LEU A 109 17.66 0.12 -14.37
N MET A 110 17.53 1.35 -13.88
CA MET A 110 17.73 2.58 -14.68
C MET A 110 19.17 2.69 -15.20
N LYS A 111 20.17 2.37 -14.37
CA LYS A 111 21.57 2.31 -14.82
C LYS A 111 21.78 1.25 -15.90
N LYS A 112 21.10 0.10 -15.81
CA LYS A 112 21.19 -0.99 -16.80
C LYS A 112 20.62 -0.63 -18.17
N ILE A 113 19.59 0.21 -18.23
CA ILE A 113 19.02 0.70 -19.50
C ILE A 113 19.78 1.92 -20.06
N GLY A 114 20.94 2.26 -19.47
CA GLY A 114 21.80 3.36 -19.93
C GLY A 114 21.35 4.74 -19.48
N ILE A 115 20.47 4.85 -18.48
CA ILE A 115 20.09 6.14 -17.89
C ILE A 115 21.10 6.47 -16.79
N GLU A 116 21.84 7.57 -16.97
CA GLU A 116 22.66 8.16 -15.93
C GLU A 116 21.76 8.81 -14.86
N MET A 117 21.89 8.36 -13.61
CA MET A 117 21.18 8.88 -12.43
C MET A 117 22.13 9.61 -11.50
#